data_AF-A0A2D8UTI2-F1
#
_entry.id   AF-A0A2D8UTI2-F1
#
_cell.length_a   1.000
_cell.length_b   1.000
_cell.length_c   1.000
_cell.angle_alpha   90.00
_cell.angle_beta   90.00
_cell.angle_gamma   90.00
#
_symmetry.space_group_name_H-M   'P 1'
#
loop_
_entity.id
_entity.type
_entity.pdbx_description
1 polymer ?
#
loop_
_entity_poly.entity_id
_entity_poly.type
_entity_poly.pdbx_seq_one_letter_code
_entity_poly.pdbx_strand_id
1 'polypeptide(L)'
;RVQGALPAEVLTYTQPIPLTQSAHLKARAFYQGEWSALTEAHYSMGRPPAPGDLALTEIHYHPTEPQQGEFVEILNMAQDTLVLDGVTLSDGLSFVFPPQSLLEPGQRVVVAQDPQSLRAAYPGILVYGPFVNHTQLSNGGERLSLLNASGDLLLGLKYGDEAPWPDSADGKGYSLVLRDPAAPGALNDPALWTASHALGGSPGVMDVNETRSTVSSDVDADGIPALGEAFHGTSDAEPQKVEEVFVIRSVIQSNPEPSIAWVMDVLHDPGATEILMDIEVSVDLKTWQSAGISFEKTSEVMADEGRVWLRHTLPPMQTLPSRQFFRLKYFHPR
;
A
#
# COMPACT_ATOMS: atom_id res chain seq x y z
N ARG A 1 -34.70 18.80 22.72
CA ARG A 1 -34.95 19.31 24.09
C ARG A 1 -34.19 18.38 25.05
N VAL A 2 -32.97 18.74 25.46
CA VAL A 2 -32.22 17.95 26.44
C VAL A 2 -32.10 18.81 27.68
N GLN A 3 -33.02 18.61 28.63
CA GLN A 3 -32.90 19.14 29.99
C GLN A 3 -31.96 18.21 30.76
N GLY A 4 -30.95 18.76 31.42
CA GLY A 4 -30.04 17.97 32.25
C GLY A 4 -29.30 18.87 33.23
N ALA A 5 -29.33 18.50 34.51
CA ALA A 5 -28.46 19.06 35.53
C ALA A 5 -26.99 18.79 35.16
N LEU A 6 -26.08 19.67 35.59
CA LEU A 6 -24.64 19.49 35.45
C LEU A 6 -24.25 18.10 36.03
N PRO A 7 -23.61 17.21 35.25
CA PRO A 7 -23.14 15.91 35.74
C PRO A 7 -22.21 16.07 36.95
N ALA A 8 -22.11 15.04 37.79
CA ALA A 8 -21.23 15.04 38.97
C ALA A 8 -19.72 15.19 38.62
N GLU A 9 -19.36 15.04 37.34
CA GLU A 9 -17.99 15.15 36.80
C GLU A 9 -17.66 16.56 36.29
N VAL A 10 -18.50 17.56 36.58
CA VAL A 10 -18.27 18.94 36.14
C VAL A 10 -17.10 19.56 36.92
N LEU A 11 -15.99 19.73 36.21
CA LEU A 11 -14.82 20.43 36.70
C LEU A 11 -15.00 21.94 36.48
N THR A 12 -15.00 22.70 37.57
CA THR A 12 -15.01 24.16 37.48
C THR A 12 -13.58 24.65 37.23
N TYR A 13 -13.31 25.12 36.01
CA TYR A 13 -12.02 25.69 35.65
C TYR A 13 -12.00 27.20 35.89
N THR A 14 -11.00 27.69 36.63
CA THR A 14 -10.74 29.12 36.87
C THR A 14 -9.43 29.61 36.26
N GLN A 15 -8.71 28.70 35.59
CA GLN A 15 -7.44 28.93 34.90
C GLN A 15 -7.58 28.46 33.44
N PRO A 16 -6.68 28.89 32.53
CA PRO A 16 -6.63 28.35 31.16
C PRO A 16 -6.56 26.82 31.18
N ILE A 17 -7.20 26.17 30.20
CA ILE A 17 -7.15 24.71 30.04
C ILE A 17 -5.85 24.39 29.27
N PRO A 18 -4.81 23.82 29.92
CA PRO A 18 -3.60 23.44 29.21
C PRO A 18 -3.91 22.22 28.33
N LEU A 19 -3.61 22.32 27.04
CA LEU A 19 -3.60 21.17 26.15
C LEU A 19 -2.17 20.64 26.09
N THR A 20 -1.94 19.44 26.62
CA THR A 20 -0.64 18.75 26.55
C THR A 20 -0.53 17.83 25.34
N GLN A 21 -1.61 17.70 24.57
CA GLN A 21 -1.73 16.91 23.35
C GLN A 21 -2.78 17.55 22.44
N SER A 22 -2.77 17.20 21.16
CA SER A 22 -3.82 17.59 20.22
C SER A 22 -5.20 17.15 20.75
N ALA A 23 -6.20 18.00 20.64
CA ALA A 23 -7.52 17.75 21.20
C ALA A 23 -8.64 18.32 20.33
N HIS A 24 -9.72 17.56 20.20
CA HIS A 24 -10.98 18.05 19.67
C HIS A 24 -11.80 18.64 20.82
N LEU A 25 -11.79 19.98 20.93
CA LEU A 25 -12.50 20.68 21.98
C LEU A 25 -13.95 20.93 21.55
N LYS A 26 -14.89 20.47 22.38
CA LYS A 26 -16.32 20.69 22.21
C LYS A 26 -16.83 21.57 23.34
N ALA A 27 -17.49 22.67 23.00
CA ALA A 27 -17.96 23.67 23.96
C ALA A 27 -19.42 24.06 23.69
N ARG A 28 -20.15 24.36 24.77
CA ARG A 28 -21.50 24.93 24.76
C ARG A 28 -21.61 25.92 25.91
N ALA A 29 -22.35 27.00 25.70
CA ALA A 29 -22.75 27.91 26.78
C ALA A 29 -24.06 27.43 27.40
N PHE A 30 -24.18 27.51 28.72
CA PHE A 30 -25.43 27.27 29.43
C PHE A 30 -25.98 28.60 29.97
N TYR A 31 -27.23 28.92 29.64
CA TYR A 31 -27.90 30.12 30.12
C TYR A 31 -29.39 29.85 30.33
N GLN A 32 -29.92 30.24 31.49
CA GLN A 32 -31.34 30.12 31.85
C GLN A 32 -31.98 28.73 31.60
N GLY A 33 -31.25 27.65 31.86
CA GLY A 33 -31.80 26.29 31.70
C GLY A 33 -31.64 25.71 30.31
N GLU A 34 -31.01 26.43 29.38
CA GLU A 34 -30.80 25.99 28.00
C GLU A 34 -29.31 26.00 27.62
N TRP A 35 -28.91 25.00 26.83
CA TRP A 35 -27.60 24.92 26.21
C TRP A 35 -27.62 25.55 24.81
N SER A 36 -26.61 26.36 24.48
CA SER A 36 -26.37 26.90 23.13
C SER A 36 -26.18 25.78 22.09
N ALA A 37 -26.04 26.11 20.81
CA ALA A 37 -25.50 25.14 19.83
C ALA A 37 -24.10 24.62 20.24
N LEU A 38 -23.74 23.44 19.74
CA LEU A 38 -22.38 22.90 19.88
C LEU A 38 -21.42 23.74 19.04
N THR A 39 -20.35 24.21 19.66
CA THR A 39 -19.19 24.76 18.98
C THR A 39 -18.04 23.79 19.17
N GLU A 40 -17.31 23.50 18.11
CA GLU A 40 -16.18 22.58 18.17
C GLU A 40 -14.97 23.15 17.43
N ALA A 41 -13.78 22.85 17.93
CA ALA A 41 -12.51 23.30 17.37
C ALA A 41 -11.45 22.22 17.58
N HIS A 42 -10.64 21.98 16.55
CA HIS A 42 -9.48 21.11 16.64
C HIS A 42 -8.27 21.97 16.99
N TYR A 43 -7.61 21.62 18.09
CA TYR A 43 -6.36 22.22 18.50
C TYR A 43 -5.27 21.18 18.32
N SER A 44 -4.41 21.38 17.33
CA SER A 44 -3.28 20.49 17.08
C SER A 44 -2.02 21.11 17.66
N MET A 45 -1.38 20.40 18.59
CA MET A 45 -0.07 20.78 19.12
C MET A 45 0.98 20.23 18.14
N GLY A 46 1.25 20.98 17.08
CA GLY A 46 2.31 20.65 16.14
C GLY A 46 3.55 21.52 16.32
N ARG A 47 4.69 21.05 15.84
CA ARG A 47 5.93 21.84 15.73
C ARG A 47 6.37 21.94 14.27
N PRO A 48 7.17 22.95 13.88
CA PRO A 48 7.79 22.96 12.56
C PRO A 48 8.71 21.74 12.37
N PRO A 49 8.84 21.23 11.12
CA PRO A 49 9.80 20.18 10.81
C PRO A 49 11.25 20.68 10.95
N ALA A 50 12.12 19.77 11.35
CA ALA A 50 13.57 19.89 11.34
C ALA A 50 14.18 18.84 10.39
N PRO A 51 15.46 18.99 9.97
CA PRO A 51 16.13 17.98 9.17
C PRO A 51 16.06 16.59 9.80
N GLY A 52 15.59 15.60 9.03
CA GLY A 52 15.38 14.22 9.48
C GLY A 52 13.96 13.90 9.98
N ASP A 53 13.09 14.89 10.17
CA ASP A 53 11.69 14.64 10.55
C ASP A 53 10.81 14.18 9.37
N LEU A 54 11.21 14.51 8.14
CA LEU A 54 10.45 14.24 6.92
C LEU A 54 11.28 13.37 5.98
N ALA A 55 10.60 12.55 5.16
CA ALA A 55 11.20 11.81 4.06
C ALA A 55 10.37 11.99 2.78
N LEU A 56 11.04 12.10 1.63
CA LEU A 56 10.38 11.92 0.32
C LEU A 56 10.33 10.43 0.03
N THR A 57 9.14 9.89 -0.15
CA THR A 57 8.91 8.44 -0.17
C THR A 57 8.48 7.89 -1.51
N GLU A 58 7.83 8.72 -2.33
CA GLU A 58 7.33 8.31 -3.64
C GLU A 58 7.33 9.48 -4.64
N ILE A 59 7.70 9.21 -5.89
CA ILE A 59 7.73 10.20 -6.98
C ILE A 59 7.19 9.58 -8.26
N HIS A 60 6.06 10.06 -8.74
CA HIS A 60 5.54 9.69 -10.05
C HIS A 60 5.86 10.80 -11.06
N TYR A 61 7.04 10.74 -11.68
CA TYR A 61 7.57 11.83 -12.50
C TYR A 61 7.26 11.70 -13.99
N HIS A 62 6.86 10.51 -14.46
CA HIS A 62 6.57 10.26 -15.87
C HIS A 62 5.39 9.26 -16.01
N PRO A 63 4.16 9.67 -15.65
CA PRO A 63 2.97 8.82 -15.78
C PRO A 63 2.63 8.49 -17.25
N THR A 64 2.01 7.34 -17.50
CA THR A 64 1.53 6.95 -18.84
C THR A 64 0.21 7.61 -19.20
N GLU A 65 -0.67 7.79 -18.21
CA GLU A 65 -2.00 8.36 -18.39
C GLU A 65 -2.17 9.64 -17.56
N PRO A 66 -2.81 10.69 -18.11
CA PRO A 66 -2.99 11.96 -17.38
C PRO A 66 -3.69 11.81 -16.03
N GLN A 67 -4.57 10.81 -15.86
CA GLN A 67 -5.32 10.57 -14.62
C GLN A 67 -4.46 10.02 -13.49
N GLN A 68 -3.32 9.38 -13.82
CA GLN A 68 -2.37 8.93 -12.81
C GLN A 68 -1.62 10.11 -12.18
N GLY A 69 -1.39 11.15 -12.97
CA GLY A 69 -0.87 12.45 -12.54
C GLY A 69 0.57 12.43 -12.02
N GLU A 70 1.29 13.54 -12.22
CA GLU A 70 2.58 13.72 -11.55
C GLU A 70 2.37 14.04 -10.07
N PHE A 71 3.15 13.39 -9.19
CA PHE A 71 3.10 13.70 -7.77
C PHE A 71 4.41 13.39 -7.02
N VAL A 72 4.51 14.00 -5.84
CA VAL A 72 5.56 13.76 -4.85
C VAL A 72 4.92 13.46 -3.50
N GLU A 73 5.35 12.40 -2.83
CA GLU A 73 4.88 12.01 -1.51
C GLU A 73 5.91 12.33 -0.41
N ILE A 74 5.42 12.86 0.71
CA ILE A 74 6.20 13.17 1.91
C ILE A 74 5.62 12.41 3.11
N LEU A 75 6.48 11.74 3.86
CA LEU A 75 6.17 11.03 5.11
C LEU A 75 6.69 11.80 6.33
N ASN A 76 5.88 11.87 7.39
CA ASN A 76 6.33 12.27 8.72
C ASN A 76 7.00 11.10 9.46
N MET A 77 8.32 11.19 9.65
CA MET A 77 9.15 10.23 10.38
C MET A 77 9.25 10.55 11.88
N ALA A 78 8.82 11.74 12.29
CA ALA A 78 8.83 12.16 13.68
C ALA A 78 7.71 11.50 14.50
N GLN A 79 7.86 11.53 15.82
CA GLN A 79 6.83 11.07 16.78
C GLN A 79 5.83 12.18 17.13
N ASP A 80 6.03 13.39 16.61
CA ASP A 80 5.17 14.56 16.83
C ASP A 80 4.38 14.91 15.57
N THR A 81 3.22 15.55 15.74
CA THR A 81 2.54 16.22 14.62
C THR A 81 3.42 17.36 14.10
N LEU A 82 3.63 17.41 12.79
CA LEU A 82 4.39 18.47 12.14
C LEU A 82 3.44 19.51 11.52
N VAL A 83 3.79 20.78 11.69
CA VAL A 83 3.12 21.91 11.02
C VAL A 83 3.89 22.23 9.76
N LEU A 84 3.27 21.97 8.61
CA LEU A 84 3.87 22.18 7.30
C LEU A 84 3.62 23.59 6.75
N ASP A 85 2.91 24.46 7.46
CA ASP A 85 2.62 25.84 7.03
C ASP A 85 3.87 26.56 6.50
N GLY A 86 3.86 26.95 5.23
CA GLY A 86 4.97 27.65 4.58
C GLY A 86 6.17 26.77 4.20
N VAL A 87 6.16 25.47 4.52
CA VAL A 87 7.12 24.51 3.95
C VAL A 87 6.99 24.54 2.43
N THR A 88 8.12 24.54 1.75
CA THR A 88 8.18 24.73 0.30
C THR A 88 8.86 23.54 -0.36
N LEU A 89 8.24 22.97 -1.39
CA LEU A 89 8.93 22.16 -2.40
C LEU A 89 9.50 23.13 -3.45
N SER A 90 10.81 23.04 -3.63
CA SER A 90 11.60 23.86 -4.53
C SER A 90 12.59 23.02 -5.32
N ASP A 91 13.26 23.64 -6.30
CA ASP A 91 14.13 23.00 -7.28
C ASP A 91 13.33 21.99 -8.14
N GLY A 92 13.17 22.31 -9.43
CA GLY A 92 12.40 21.52 -10.40
C GLY A 92 10.86 21.60 -10.24
N LEU A 93 10.37 21.58 -8.99
CA LEU A 93 8.98 21.80 -8.62
C LEU A 93 8.79 23.08 -7.79
N SER A 94 7.63 23.74 -7.90
CA SER A 94 7.26 24.86 -7.03
C SER A 94 5.92 24.59 -6.34
N PHE A 95 5.94 24.47 -5.01
CA PHE A 95 4.74 24.37 -4.18
C PHE A 95 5.00 24.88 -2.76
N VAL A 96 4.01 25.54 -2.16
CA VAL A 96 4.06 26.01 -0.77
C VAL A 96 2.84 25.47 -0.02
N PHE A 97 3.08 24.79 1.09
CA PHE A 97 2.01 24.28 1.93
C PHE A 97 1.20 25.46 2.54
N PRO A 98 -0.14 25.45 2.39
CA PRO A 98 -0.98 26.53 2.91
C PRO A 98 -1.05 26.49 4.44
N PRO A 99 -1.55 27.55 5.09
CA PRO A 99 -1.81 27.54 6.52
C PRO A 99 -2.71 26.39 6.95
N GLN A 100 -2.54 25.92 8.19
CA GLN A 100 -3.24 24.77 8.77
C GLN A 100 -2.94 23.43 8.09
N SER A 101 -1.77 23.30 7.46
CA SER A 101 -1.26 22.04 6.95
C SER A 101 -0.58 21.27 8.07
N LEU A 102 -1.19 20.17 8.48
CA LEU A 102 -0.72 19.34 9.57
C LEU A 102 -0.44 17.93 9.06
N LEU A 103 0.63 17.33 9.58
CA LEU A 103 1.01 15.96 9.25
C LEU A 103 1.25 15.19 10.55
N GLU A 104 0.38 14.23 10.87
CA GLU A 104 0.49 13.41 12.07
C GLU A 104 1.67 12.43 12.00
N PRO A 105 2.16 11.90 13.14
CA PRO A 105 3.23 10.89 13.14
C PRO A 105 2.91 9.71 12.22
N GLY A 106 3.82 9.36 11.31
CA GLY A 106 3.64 8.27 10.35
C GLY A 106 2.63 8.56 9.22
N GLN A 107 1.99 9.74 9.21
CA GLN A 107 1.09 10.13 8.14
C GLN A 107 1.87 10.58 6.90
N ARG A 108 1.28 10.32 5.73
CA ARG A 108 1.79 10.73 4.41
C ARG A 108 0.94 11.85 3.83
N VAL A 109 1.59 12.73 3.08
CA VAL A 109 0.94 13.77 2.29
C VAL A 109 1.49 13.76 0.87
N VAL A 110 0.59 13.91 -0.09
CA VAL A 110 0.93 13.95 -1.51
C VAL A 110 0.79 15.38 -2.02
N VAL A 111 1.74 15.84 -2.83
CA VAL A 111 1.65 17.08 -3.60
C VAL A 111 1.57 16.69 -5.07
N ALA A 112 0.44 16.99 -5.72
CA ALA A 112 0.11 16.51 -7.06
C ALA A 112 -0.07 17.66 -8.06
N GLN A 113 0.19 17.38 -9.33
CA GLN A 113 -0.10 18.29 -10.45
C GLN A 113 -1.60 18.55 -10.58
N ASP A 114 -2.41 17.49 -10.49
CA ASP A 114 -3.87 17.56 -10.46
C ASP A 114 -4.41 16.87 -9.19
N PRO A 115 -4.52 17.61 -8.07
CA PRO A 115 -4.98 17.04 -6.81
C PRO A 115 -6.47 16.63 -6.82
N GLN A 116 -7.26 17.09 -7.80
CA GLN A 116 -8.66 16.67 -7.91
C GLN A 116 -8.76 15.29 -8.55
N SER A 117 -8.07 15.11 -9.69
CA SER A 117 -8.03 13.80 -10.36
C SER A 117 -7.37 12.74 -9.48
N LEU A 118 -6.25 13.08 -8.81
CA LEU A 118 -5.58 12.12 -7.93
C LEU A 118 -6.46 11.71 -6.74
N ARG A 119 -7.21 12.64 -6.14
CA ARG A 119 -8.15 12.32 -5.05
C ARG A 119 -9.33 11.46 -5.51
N ALA A 120 -9.73 11.58 -6.78
CA ALA A 120 -10.77 10.74 -7.36
C ALA A 120 -10.25 9.31 -7.62
N ALA A 121 -9.00 9.18 -8.09
CA ALA A 121 -8.34 7.89 -8.32
C ALA A 121 -7.99 7.17 -7.00
N TYR A 122 -7.59 7.94 -5.97
CA TYR A 122 -7.18 7.43 -4.66
C TYR A 122 -8.01 8.07 -3.54
N PRO A 123 -9.20 7.54 -3.23
CA PRO A 123 -10.06 8.10 -2.19
C PRO A 123 -9.42 8.03 -0.80
N GLY A 124 -9.52 9.11 -0.03
CA GLY A 124 -9.09 9.16 1.38
C GLY A 124 -7.66 9.63 1.61
N ILE A 125 -6.87 9.88 0.56
CA ILE A 125 -5.51 10.41 0.70
C ILE A 125 -5.51 11.89 1.11
N LEU A 126 -4.48 12.29 1.87
CA LEU A 126 -4.17 13.69 2.12
C LEU A 126 -3.36 14.22 0.93
N VAL A 127 -4.00 15.03 0.07
CA VAL A 127 -3.36 15.59 -1.13
C VAL A 127 -3.52 17.10 -1.25
N TYR A 128 -2.41 17.75 -1.57
CA TYR A 128 -2.30 19.17 -1.90
C TYR A 128 -1.85 19.35 -3.37
N GLY A 129 -1.87 20.61 -3.82
CA GLY A 129 -1.58 21.01 -5.19
C GLY A 129 -2.58 22.07 -5.68
N PRO A 130 -2.60 22.40 -6.98
CA PRO A 130 -1.63 21.97 -7.98
C PRO A 130 -0.25 22.57 -7.72
N PHE A 131 0.76 22.11 -8.46
CA PHE A 131 2.02 22.83 -8.57
C PHE A 131 1.77 24.28 -9.05
N VAL A 132 2.60 25.23 -8.63
CA VAL A 132 2.46 26.64 -9.02
C VAL A 132 3.51 27.03 -10.07
N ASN A 133 3.40 28.24 -10.62
CA ASN A 133 4.37 28.80 -11.57
C ASN A 133 4.60 27.96 -12.84
N HIS A 134 3.63 27.12 -13.23
CA HIS A 134 3.72 26.23 -14.39
C HIS A 134 4.91 25.24 -14.32
N THR A 135 5.34 24.88 -13.10
CA THR A 135 6.32 23.81 -12.93
C THR A 135 5.67 22.43 -13.05
N GLN A 136 6.46 21.46 -13.51
CA GLN A 136 6.14 20.04 -13.59
C GLN A 136 7.41 19.25 -13.27
N LEU A 137 7.27 17.98 -12.92
CA LEU A 137 8.42 17.11 -12.74
C LEU A 137 9.10 16.85 -14.10
N SER A 138 10.43 16.79 -14.10
CA SER A 138 11.24 16.45 -15.26
C SER A 138 11.23 14.95 -15.50
N ASN A 139 10.87 14.57 -16.73
CA ASN A 139 10.96 13.19 -17.21
C ASN A 139 12.41 12.69 -17.30
N GLY A 140 13.40 13.60 -17.39
CA GLY A 140 14.82 13.27 -17.47
C GLY A 140 15.56 13.28 -16.13
N GLY A 141 14.84 13.30 -15.01
CA GLY A 141 15.40 13.51 -13.69
C GLY A 141 15.61 14.98 -13.33
N GLU A 142 15.65 15.27 -12.04
CA GLU A 142 15.95 16.59 -11.48
C GLU A 142 16.33 16.49 -9.99
N ARG A 143 16.62 17.64 -9.39
CA ARG A 143 16.76 17.77 -7.94
C ARG A 143 15.49 18.37 -7.36
N LEU A 144 14.96 17.75 -6.32
CA LEU A 144 13.90 18.26 -5.46
C LEU A 144 14.49 18.65 -4.11
N SER A 145 14.04 19.77 -3.56
CA SER A 145 14.41 20.25 -2.22
C SER A 145 13.15 20.58 -1.42
N LEU A 146 13.13 20.20 -0.15
CA LEU A 146 12.12 20.61 0.80
C LEU A 146 12.73 21.63 1.76
N LEU A 147 12.15 22.83 1.82
CA LEU A 147 12.60 23.93 2.65
C LEU A 147 11.60 24.20 3.77
N ASN A 148 12.08 24.55 4.96
CA ASN A 148 11.22 25.01 6.04
C ASN A 148 10.64 26.41 5.71
N ALA A 149 9.72 26.91 6.54
CA ALA A 149 9.09 28.22 6.35
C ALA A 149 10.07 29.42 6.42
N SER A 150 11.27 29.24 6.95
CA SER A 150 12.34 30.24 6.96
C SER A 150 13.29 30.16 5.75
N GLY A 151 13.13 29.14 4.90
CA GLY A 151 13.95 28.91 3.71
C GLY A 151 15.16 27.99 3.95
N ASP A 152 15.32 27.39 5.13
CA ASP A 152 16.40 26.43 5.38
C ASP A 152 16.07 25.05 4.82
N LEU A 153 17.09 24.34 4.33
CA LEU A 153 16.94 23.00 3.77
C LEU A 153 16.58 21.97 4.85
N LEU A 154 15.44 21.29 4.67
CA LEU A 154 15.03 20.13 5.47
C LEU A 154 15.61 18.84 4.90
N LEU A 155 15.46 18.64 3.59
CA LEU A 155 16.01 17.52 2.84
C LEU A 155 16.11 17.87 1.35
N GLY A 156 16.96 17.12 0.64
CA GLY A 156 17.08 17.22 -0.81
C GLY A 156 17.36 15.86 -1.43
N LEU A 157 16.79 15.66 -2.61
CA LEU A 157 16.83 14.44 -3.40
C LEU A 157 17.18 14.79 -4.83
N LYS A 158 18.04 14.00 -5.47
CA LYS A 158 18.23 14.01 -6.92
C LYS A 158 17.79 12.67 -7.48
N TYR A 159 16.77 12.66 -8.33
CA TYR A 159 16.33 11.46 -9.05
C TYR A 159 16.78 11.49 -10.52
N GLY A 160 16.74 10.34 -11.18
CA GLY A 160 17.10 10.16 -12.58
C GLY A 160 16.18 9.14 -13.26
N ASP A 161 16.29 9.05 -14.58
CA ASP A 161 15.53 8.16 -15.47
C ASP A 161 16.40 7.03 -16.06
N GLU A 162 17.72 7.12 -15.94
CA GLU A 162 18.67 6.10 -16.37
C GLU A 162 19.15 5.21 -15.23
N ALA A 163 19.60 3.98 -15.57
CA ALA A 163 20.22 3.06 -14.62
C ALA A 163 21.33 3.76 -13.80
N PRO A 164 21.39 3.58 -12.46
CA PRO A 164 20.72 2.52 -11.68
C PRO A 164 19.29 2.85 -11.20
N TRP A 165 18.66 3.94 -11.65
CA TRP A 165 17.25 4.18 -11.36
C TRP A 165 16.34 3.15 -12.08
N PRO A 166 15.20 2.76 -11.49
CA PRO A 166 14.24 1.84 -12.10
C PRO A 166 13.66 2.39 -13.42
N ASP A 167 13.89 1.66 -14.52
CA ASP A 167 13.44 2.07 -15.86
C ASP A 167 11.91 1.95 -16.06
N SER A 168 11.21 1.21 -15.20
CA SER A 168 9.75 1.11 -15.23
C SER A 168 9.06 2.34 -14.65
N ALA A 169 9.75 3.15 -13.84
CA ALA A 169 9.24 4.43 -13.37
C ALA A 169 9.33 5.55 -14.44
N ASP A 170 10.03 5.28 -15.54
CA ASP A 170 10.19 6.20 -16.66
C ASP A 170 9.15 5.95 -17.75
N GLY A 171 7.97 6.55 -17.64
CA GLY A 171 7.00 6.56 -18.74
C GLY A 171 6.28 5.24 -18.96
N LYS A 172 6.43 4.26 -18.06
CA LYS A 172 5.68 2.98 -18.08
C LYS A 172 4.58 2.92 -17.01
N GLY A 173 4.35 4.03 -16.31
CA GLY A 173 3.23 4.22 -15.39
C GLY A 173 3.50 3.79 -13.95
N TYR A 174 4.72 3.34 -13.62
CA TYR A 174 5.12 3.13 -12.23
C TYR A 174 5.74 4.42 -11.65
N SER A 175 5.75 4.55 -10.33
CA SER A 175 6.45 5.63 -9.63
C SER A 175 7.77 5.13 -9.06
N LEU A 176 8.67 6.05 -8.67
CA LEU A 176 9.83 5.75 -7.86
C LEU A 176 9.42 5.69 -6.40
N VAL A 177 9.79 4.63 -5.68
CA VAL A 177 9.49 4.39 -4.28
C VAL A 177 10.77 4.17 -3.49
N LEU A 178 10.89 4.85 -2.34
CA LEU A 178 11.98 4.68 -1.40
C LEU A 178 11.77 3.46 -0.50
N ARG A 179 12.68 2.48 -0.56
CA ARG A 179 12.57 1.20 0.18
C ARG A 179 12.64 1.34 1.69
N ASP A 180 13.52 2.20 2.19
CA ASP A 180 13.73 2.40 3.62
C ASP A 180 13.85 3.90 3.94
N PRO A 181 12.73 4.57 4.27
CA PRO A 181 12.73 5.98 4.65
C PRO A 181 13.52 6.29 5.94
N ALA A 182 13.82 5.28 6.76
CA ALA A 182 14.59 5.45 8.00
C ALA A 182 16.10 5.26 7.79
N ALA A 183 16.53 4.74 6.63
CA ALA A 183 17.95 4.53 6.35
C ALA A 183 18.71 5.86 6.17
N PRO A 184 19.84 6.07 6.87
CA PRO A 184 20.65 7.28 6.70
C PRO A 184 21.19 7.44 5.28
N GLY A 185 21.01 8.62 4.69
CA GLY A 185 21.52 8.94 3.35
C GLY A 185 20.70 8.35 2.19
N ALA A 186 19.56 7.71 2.48
CA ALA A 186 18.83 6.91 1.52
C ALA A 186 18.32 7.66 0.28
N LEU A 187 17.97 8.93 0.43
CA LEU A 187 17.36 9.72 -0.64
C LEU A 187 18.23 9.77 -1.90
N ASN A 188 19.53 10.02 -1.79
CA ASN A 188 20.37 10.22 -2.97
C ASN A 188 21.08 8.95 -3.46
N ASP A 189 20.78 7.79 -2.86
CA ASP A 189 21.29 6.51 -3.31
C ASP A 189 20.22 5.80 -4.18
N PRO A 190 20.39 5.76 -5.51
CA PRO A 190 19.44 5.11 -6.40
C PRO A 190 19.21 3.62 -6.09
N ALA A 191 20.15 2.93 -5.43
CA ALA A 191 19.98 1.52 -5.05
C ALA A 191 18.88 1.31 -3.99
N LEU A 192 18.46 2.37 -3.32
CA LEU A 192 17.39 2.36 -2.32
C LEU A 192 16.04 2.78 -2.90
N TRP A 193 15.99 3.09 -4.20
CA TRP A 193 14.77 3.35 -4.94
C TRP A 193 14.37 2.13 -5.77
N THR A 194 13.08 1.86 -5.82
CA THR A 194 12.46 0.82 -6.64
C THR A 194 11.31 1.41 -7.43
N ALA A 195 10.85 0.71 -8.46
CA ALA A 195 9.56 1.03 -9.04
C ALA A 195 8.47 0.60 -8.05
N SER A 196 7.36 1.35 -8.01
CA SER A 196 6.17 0.96 -7.27
C SER A 196 5.67 -0.41 -7.70
N HIS A 197 4.89 -1.06 -6.83
CA HIS A 197 4.27 -2.34 -7.17
C HIS A 197 3.09 -2.19 -8.13
N ALA A 198 2.36 -1.07 -8.05
CA ALA A 198 1.20 -0.79 -8.89
C ALA A 198 1.47 0.30 -9.93
N LEU A 199 0.78 0.20 -11.07
CA LEU A 199 0.63 1.31 -12.01
C LEU A 199 -0.10 2.46 -11.33
N GLY A 200 0.37 3.69 -11.54
CA GLY A 200 -0.13 4.87 -10.84
C GLY A 200 0.49 5.08 -9.46
N GLY A 201 1.34 4.17 -8.98
CA GLY A 201 1.98 4.25 -7.67
C GLY A 201 1.09 3.83 -6.49
N SER A 202 1.49 4.22 -5.29
CA SER A 202 0.81 3.97 -4.01
C SER A 202 0.55 5.24 -3.18
N PRO A 203 0.06 6.34 -3.79
CA PRO A 203 0.00 7.64 -3.12
C PRO A 203 -0.83 7.61 -1.84
N GLY A 204 -0.30 8.20 -0.77
CA GLY A 204 -0.92 8.33 0.53
C GLY A 204 -0.76 7.12 1.44
N VAL A 205 -0.18 6.02 0.95
CA VAL A 205 0.05 4.80 1.71
C VAL A 205 1.50 4.33 1.55
N MET A 206 1.92 3.39 2.38
CA MET A 206 3.22 2.78 2.19
C MET A 206 3.14 1.84 0.98
N ASP A 207 4.06 1.99 0.03
CA ASP A 207 4.31 0.99 -1.01
C ASP A 207 4.85 -0.27 -0.32
N VAL A 208 3.93 -1.07 0.16
CA VAL A 208 4.26 -2.37 0.72
C VAL A 208 4.51 -3.28 -0.44
N ASN A 209 5.77 -3.71 -0.59
CA ASN A 209 6.03 -5.01 -1.18
C ASN A 209 5.16 -5.99 -0.39
N GLU A 210 4.13 -6.56 -1.01
CA GLU A 210 2.95 -7.17 -0.38
C GLU A 210 3.26 -8.15 0.77
N THR A 211 3.62 -7.65 1.96
CA THR A 211 4.16 -8.49 3.03
C THR A 211 3.57 -8.14 4.39
N ARG A 212 2.45 -8.81 4.65
CA ARG A 212 2.00 -9.49 5.90
C ARG A 212 0.63 -9.12 6.45
N SER A 213 -0.03 -8.07 5.97
CA SER A 213 -1.43 -7.78 6.39
C SER A 213 -2.49 -7.95 5.30
N THR A 214 -2.09 -8.06 4.03
CA THR A 214 -2.96 -8.32 2.86
C THR A 214 -2.75 -9.70 2.23
N VAL A 215 -1.76 -10.49 2.67
CA VAL A 215 -1.55 -11.86 2.17
C VAL A 215 -2.76 -12.77 2.40
N SER A 216 -3.61 -12.41 3.35
CA SER A 216 -4.89 -13.07 3.62
C SER A 216 -6.09 -12.13 3.52
N SER A 217 -5.93 -10.93 2.93
CA SER A 217 -7.10 -10.15 2.53
C SER A 217 -7.74 -10.84 1.34
N ASP A 218 -9.06 -10.77 1.31
CA ASP A 218 -9.93 -11.33 0.29
C ASP A 218 -11.04 -10.27 0.21
N VAL A 219 -10.78 -9.23 -0.59
CA VAL A 219 -11.57 -7.99 -0.58
C VAL A 219 -12.94 -8.21 -1.21
N ASP A 220 -13.02 -9.07 -2.21
CA ASP A 220 -14.26 -9.46 -2.87
C ASP A 220 -14.97 -10.66 -2.23
N ALA A 221 -14.32 -11.31 -1.25
CA ALA A 221 -14.82 -12.43 -0.46
C ALA A 221 -15.13 -13.69 -1.28
N ASP A 222 -14.38 -13.93 -2.36
CA ASP A 222 -14.54 -15.09 -3.23
C ASP A 222 -13.80 -16.36 -2.73
N GLY A 223 -12.95 -16.20 -1.71
CA GLY A 223 -12.18 -17.27 -1.08
C GLY A 223 -10.76 -17.44 -1.63
N ILE A 224 -10.31 -16.57 -2.53
CA ILE A 224 -8.93 -16.48 -3.02
C ILE A 224 -8.29 -15.24 -2.39
N PRO A 225 -7.24 -15.40 -1.59
CA PRO A 225 -6.61 -14.24 -0.99
C PRO A 225 -5.85 -13.42 -2.04
N ALA A 226 -5.62 -12.13 -1.78
CA ALA A 226 -4.91 -11.21 -2.66
C ALA A 226 -3.58 -11.76 -3.20
N LEU A 227 -2.80 -12.49 -2.39
CA LEU A 227 -1.55 -13.09 -2.84
C LEU A 227 -1.78 -14.28 -3.81
N GLY A 228 -2.90 -14.98 -3.67
CA GLY A 228 -3.37 -15.96 -4.63
C GLY A 228 -3.79 -15.29 -5.94
N GLU A 229 -4.57 -14.21 -5.86
CA GLU A 229 -4.98 -13.40 -7.01
C GLU A 229 -3.77 -12.90 -7.82
N ALA A 230 -2.76 -12.35 -7.13
CA ALA A 230 -1.51 -11.93 -7.75
C ALA A 230 -0.73 -13.10 -8.39
N PHE A 231 -0.72 -14.28 -7.77
CA PHE A 231 -0.13 -15.49 -8.39
C PHE A 231 -0.88 -15.92 -9.67
N HIS A 232 -2.19 -15.73 -9.70
CA HIS A 232 -3.07 -16.10 -10.81
C HIS A 232 -3.15 -15.03 -11.91
N GLY A 233 -2.65 -13.82 -11.65
CA GLY A 233 -2.82 -12.66 -12.55
C GLY A 233 -4.28 -12.18 -12.60
N THR A 234 -4.97 -12.25 -11.48
CA THR A 234 -6.37 -11.82 -11.29
C THR A 234 -6.43 -10.70 -10.23
N SER A 235 -7.61 -10.15 -9.96
CA SER A 235 -7.79 -8.92 -9.17
C SER A 235 -8.60 -9.20 -7.90
N ASP A 236 -8.03 -8.90 -6.72
CA ASP A 236 -8.68 -9.02 -5.40
C ASP A 236 -9.94 -8.12 -5.25
N ALA A 237 -10.23 -7.28 -6.24
CA ALA A 237 -11.44 -6.45 -6.27
C ALA A 237 -12.56 -7.02 -7.17
N GLU A 238 -12.30 -8.10 -7.91
CA GLU A 238 -13.21 -8.68 -8.89
C GLU A 238 -13.47 -10.17 -8.62
N PRO A 239 -14.69 -10.55 -8.17
CA PRO A 239 -14.97 -11.93 -7.77
C PRO A 239 -14.65 -12.95 -8.85
N GLN A 240 -13.84 -13.93 -8.49
CA GLN A 240 -13.36 -15.01 -9.35
C GLN A 240 -13.91 -16.35 -8.86
N LYS A 241 -14.30 -17.21 -9.80
CA LYS A 241 -14.62 -18.60 -9.44
C LYS A 241 -13.33 -19.37 -9.22
N VAL A 242 -13.20 -20.02 -8.06
CA VAL A 242 -12.06 -20.91 -7.73
C VAL A 242 -11.77 -21.92 -8.85
N GLU A 243 -12.79 -22.42 -9.54
CA GLU A 243 -12.67 -23.39 -10.65
C GLU A 243 -11.93 -22.83 -11.89
N GLU A 244 -11.85 -21.51 -12.03
CA GLU A 244 -11.17 -20.84 -13.14
C GLU A 244 -9.67 -20.66 -12.87
N VAL A 245 -9.24 -20.77 -11.61
CA VAL A 245 -7.82 -20.67 -11.21
C VAL A 245 -7.26 -21.97 -10.62
N PHE A 246 -8.13 -22.87 -10.15
CA PHE A 246 -7.75 -24.12 -9.50
C PHE A 246 -8.74 -25.24 -9.79
N VAL A 247 -8.23 -26.34 -10.33
CA VAL A 247 -9.02 -27.55 -10.61
C VAL A 247 -8.32 -28.78 -10.06
N ILE A 248 -9.01 -29.53 -9.20
CA ILE A 248 -8.56 -30.84 -8.72
C ILE A 248 -9.45 -31.96 -9.25
N ARG A 249 -8.83 -33.03 -9.76
CA ARG A 249 -9.55 -34.22 -10.24
C ARG A 249 -8.78 -35.50 -9.96
N SER A 250 -9.52 -36.59 -9.78
CA SER A 250 -8.94 -37.94 -9.76
C SER A 250 -8.85 -38.50 -11.17
N VAL A 251 -7.73 -39.12 -11.52
CA VAL A 251 -7.53 -39.83 -12.78
C VAL A 251 -7.19 -41.29 -12.48
N ILE A 252 -7.79 -42.21 -13.23
CA ILE A 252 -7.46 -43.63 -13.15
C ILE A 252 -6.28 -43.88 -14.08
N GLN A 253 -5.16 -44.34 -13.53
CA GLN A 253 -4.02 -44.83 -14.28
C GLN A 253 -4.12 -46.35 -14.41
N SER A 254 -3.96 -46.87 -15.62
CA SER A 254 -4.15 -48.30 -15.93
C SER A 254 -2.85 -49.05 -16.17
N ASN A 255 -1.68 -48.41 -16.03
CA ASN A 255 -0.38 -49.00 -16.31
C ASN A 255 0.67 -48.40 -15.33
N PRO A 256 1.42 -49.19 -14.55
CA PRO A 256 1.55 -50.65 -14.58
C PRO A 256 0.45 -51.44 -13.85
N GLU A 257 -0.35 -50.83 -12.96
CA GLU A 257 -1.52 -51.44 -12.28
C GLU A 257 -2.63 -50.37 -12.08
N PRO A 258 -3.93 -50.74 -12.02
CA PRO A 258 -5.03 -49.80 -11.82
C PRO A 258 -4.88 -49.04 -10.49
N SER A 259 -4.69 -47.73 -10.59
CA SER A 259 -4.51 -46.86 -9.42
C SER A 259 -5.15 -45.49 -9.64
N ILE A 260 -5.48 -44.81 -8.54
CA ILE A 260 -6.01 -43.45 -8.58
C ILE A 260 -4.86 -42.47 -8.33
N ALA A 261 -4.68 -41.54 -9.26
CA ALA A 261 -3.81 -40.38 -9.12
C ALA A 261 -4.66 -39.12 -8.96
N TRP A 262 -4.13 -38.15 -8.20
CA TRP A 262 -4.72 -36.82 -8.12
C TRP A 262 -3.97 -35.88 -9.05
N VAL A 263 -4.73 -35.15 -9.87
CA VAL A 263 -4.20 -34.12 -10.76
C VAL A 263 -4.77 -32.78 -10.32
N MET A 264 -3.87 -31.84 -10.08
CA MET A 264 -4.19 -30.45 -9.78
C MET A 264 -3.68 -29.58 -10.92
N ASP A 265 -4.57 -28.81 -11.52
CA ASP A 265 -4.22 -27.74 -12.43
C ASP A 265 -4.39 -26.42 -11.68
N VAL A 266 -3.32 -25.61 -11.66
CA VAL A 266 -3.29 -24.29 -11.01
C VAL A 266 -2.94 -23.26 -12.08
N LEU A 267 -3.77 -22.24 -12.26
CA LEU A 267 -3.48 -21.12 -13.15
C LEU A 267 -2.32 -20.31 -12.56
N HIS A 268 -1.44 -19.79 -13.40
CA HIS A 268 -0.31 -19.00 -12.96
C HIS A 268 -0.02 -17.92 -13.99
N ASP A 269 0.20 -16.70 -13.53
CA ASP A 269 0.78 -15.64 -14.33
C ASP A 269 2.32 -15.74 -14.28
N PRO A 270 3.01 -16.07 -15.38
CA PRO A 270 4.47 -16.09 -15.44
C PRO A 270 5.13 -14.77 -15.05
N GLY A 271 4.41 -13.64 -15.09
CA GLY A 271 4.87 -12.34 -14.59
C GLY A 271 5.04 -12.29 -13.07
N ALA A 272 4.31 -13.11 -12.31
CA ALA A 272 4.34 -13.19 -10.84
C ALA A 272 5.58 -13.93 -10.30
N THR A 273 6.77 -13.57 -10.79
CA THR A 273 8.04 -14.29 -10.52
C THR A 273 8.48 -14.29 -9.05
N GLU A 274 7.91 -13.39 -8.25
CA GLU A 274 8.24 -13.21 -6.84
C GLU A 274 7.25 -13.92 -5.89
N ILE A 275 6.21 -14.57 -6.42
CA ILE A 275 5.22 -15.32 -5.65
C ILE A 275 5.40 -16.81 -5.89
N LEU A 276 5.59 -17.57 -4.82
CA LEU A 276 5.66 -19.02 -4.84
C LEU A 276 4.37 -19.63 -4.30
N MET A 277 4.08 -20.85 -4.76
CA MET A 277 2.97 -21.66 -4.30
C MET A 277 3.48 -23.00 -3.77
N ASP A 278 2.94 -23.44 -2.64
CA ASP A 278 3.13 -24.77 -2.07
C ASP A 278 1.77 -25.48 -1.92
N ILE A 279 1.74 -26.76 -2.25
CA ILE A 279 0.58 -27.62 -2.06
C ILE A 279 0.72 -28.25 -0.68
N GLU A 280 -0.17 -27.93 0.25
CA GLU A 280 -0.17 -28.52 1.58
C GLU A 280 -1.26 -29.59 1.70
N VAL A 281 -0.94 -30.68 2.39
CA VAL A 281 -1.83 -31.81 2.64
C VAL A 281 -2.15 -31.95 4.12
N SER A 282 -3.36 -32.42 4.42
CA SER A 282 -3.79 -32.73 5.78
C SER A 282 -4.69 -33.98 5.81
N VAL A 283 -4.69 -34.69 6.93
CA VAL A 283 -5.62 -35.79 7.22
C VAL A 283 -6.71 -35.40 8.22
N ASP A 284 -6.57 -34.25 8.89
CA ASP A 284 -7.40 -33.83 10.01
C ASP A 284 -7.86 -32.35 9.98
N LEU A 285 -7.50 -31.61 8.92
CA LEU A 285 -7.71 -30.16 8.73
C LEU A 285 -7.01 -29.25 9.75
N LYS A 286 -6.22 -29.82 10.67
CA LYS A 286 -5.52 -29.07 11.73
C LYS A 286 -4.02 -29.04 11.48
N THR A 287 -3.45 -30.18 11.16
CA THR A 287 -2.04 -30.34 10.86
C THR A 287 -1.85 -30.35 9.36
N TRP A 288 -1.08 -29.37 8.87
CA TRP A 288 -0.77 -29.18 7.46
C TRP A 288 0.71 -29.36 7.24
N GLN A 289 1.07 -30.08 6.19
CA GLN A 289 2.45 -30.30 5.79
C GLN A 289 2.59 -30.04 4.30
N SER A 290 3.72 -29.45 3.90
CA SER A 290 4.08 -29.34 2.48
C SER A 290 4.07 -30.73 1.85
N ALA A 291 3.44 -30.85 0.68
CA ALA A 291 3.45 -32.08 -0.06
C ALA A 291 4.84 -32.35 -0.69
N GLY A 292 5.66 -31.31 -0.86
CA GLY A 292 7.04 -31.40 -1.34
C GLY A 292 7.16 -32.18 -2.65
N ILE A 293 8.14 -33.10 -2.74
CA ILE A 293 8.38 -33.97 -3.90
C ILE A 293 7.21 -34.92 -4.23
N SER A 294 6.17 -34.95 -3.40
CA SER A 294 4.99 -35.78 -3.66
C SER A 294 4.13 -35.22 -4.80
N PHE A 295 4.28 -33.95 -5.18
CA PHE A 295 3.68 -33.44 -6.41
C PHE A 295 4.80 -33.02 -7.36
N GLU A 296 4.93 -33.73 -8.48
CA GLU A 296 5.83 -33.32 -9.54
C GLU A 296 5.07 -32.43 -10.52
N LYS A 297 5.58 -31.22 -10.79
CA LYS A 297 5.11 -30.40 -11.92
C LYS A 297 5.37 -31.21 -13.20
N THR A 298 4.30 -31.70 -13.81
CA THR A 298 4.37 -32.67 -14.89
C THR A 298 4.28 -32.00 -16.27
N SER A 299 3.61 -30.85 -16.35
CA SER A 299 3.48 -30.07 -17.58
C SER A 299 3.04 -28.63 -17.31
N GLU A 300 3.27 -27.77 -18.29
CA GLU A 300 2.78 -26.40 -18.35
C GLU A 300 2.06 -26.21 -19.69
N VAL A 301 0.85 -25.67 -19.67
CA VAL A 301 0.02 -25.48 -20.88
C VAL A 301 -0.53 -24.07 -20.87
N MET A 302 -0.45 -23.35 -22.00
CA MET A 302 -1.04 -22.01 -22.13
C MET A 302 -2.53 -22.03 -21.78
N ALA A 303 -2.94 -21.09 -20.94
CA ALA A 303 -4.33 -20.91 -20.54
C ALA A 303 -5.02 -19.87 -21.43
N ASP A 304 -4.46 -18.66 -21.49
CA ASP A 304 -4.94 -17.50 -22.26
C ASP A 304 -3.78 -16.52 -22.55
N GLU A 305 -4.06 -15.23 -22.79
CA GLU A 305 -3.06 -14.21 -23.10
C GLU A 305 -2.11 -13.97 -21.91
N GLY A 306 -1.03 -14.76 -21.86
CA GLY A 306 0.08 -14.59 -20.94
C GLY A 306 0.11 -15.61 -19.80
N ARG A 307 -1.02 -16.20 -19.41
CA ARG A 307 -1.10 -17.14 -18.27
C ARG A 307 -0.99 -18.60 -18.67
N VAL A 308 -0.58 -19.44 -17.70
CA VAL A 308 -0.33 -20.87 -17.90
C VAL A 308 -0.99 -21.73 -16.83
N TRP A 309 -1.46 -22.91 -17.22
CA TRP A 309 -1.86 -23.97 -16.31
C TRP A 309 -0.66 -24.81 -15.90
N LEU A 310 -0.32 -24.76 -14.61
CA LEU A 310 0.67 -25.62 -13.97
C LEU A 310 -0.01 -26.92 -13.55
N ARG A 311 0.38 -28.03 -14.17
CA ARG A 311 -0.14 -29.36 -13.83
C ARG A 311 0.76 -30.05 -12.81
N HIS A 312 0.20 -30.34 -11.65
CA HIS A 312 0.82 -31.10 -10.58
C HIS A 312 0.13 -32.47 -10.45
N THR A 313 0.93 -33.54 -10.48
CA THR A 313 0.43 -34.91 -10.34
C THR A 313 0.98 -35.54 -9.07
N LEU A 314 0.09 -36.08 -8.25
CA LEU A 314 0.47 -36.93 -7.12
C LEU A 314 0.74 -38.36 -7.64
N PRO A 315 1.83 -39.02 -7.22
CA PRO A 315 2.06 -40.43 -7.50
C PRO A 315 0.85 -41.29 -7.15
N PRO A 316 0.57 -42.33 -7.95
CA PRO A 316 -0.55 -43.23 -7.68
C PRO A 316 -0.43 -43.86 -6.28
N MET A 317 -1.52 -43.79 -5.52
CA MET A 317 -1.56 -44.33 -4.15
C MET A 317 -2.16 -45.74 -4.16
N GLN A 318 -1.47 -46.70 -3.53
CA GLN A 318 -1.98 -48.07 -3.35
C GLN A 318 -2.99 -48.19 -2.20
N THR A 319 -2.88 -47.32 -1.20
CA THR A 319 -3.82 -47.22 -0.07
C THR A 319 -4.19 -45.76 0.13
N LEU A 320 -5.47 -45.42 -0.04
CA LEU A 320 -5.96 -44.08 0.28
C LEU A 320 -6.22 -43.97 1.79
N PRO A 321 -5.73 -42.92 2.47
CA PRO A 321 -6.23 -42.60 3.79
C PRO A 321 -7.75 -42.35 3.71
N SER A 322 -8.48 -42.66 4.79
CA SER A 322 -9.95 -42.51 4.81
C SER A 322 -10.44 -41.08 4.52
N ARG A 323 -9.58 -40.07 4.73
CA ARG A 323 -9.78 -38.66 4.39
C ARG A 323 -8.43 -38.01 4.06
N GLN A 324 -8.41 -37.17 3.03
CA GLN A 324 -7.27 -36.34 2.66
C GLN A 324 -7.79 -34.99 2.19
N PHE A 325 -7.13 -33.93 2.65
CA PHE A 325 -7.45 -32.55 2.32
C PHE A 325 -6.23 -31.89 1.68
N PHE A 326 -6.49 -30.95 0.78
CA PHE A 326 -5.48 -30.21 0.05
C PHE A 326 -5.77 -28.72 0.19
N ARG A 327 -4.72 -27.91 0.24
CA ARG A 327 -4.82 -26.46 0.07
C ARG A 327 -3.61 -25.93 -0.68
N LEU A 328 -3.79 -24.79 -1.32
CA LEU A 328 -2.70 -24.01 -1.88
C LEU A 328 -2.25 -22.99 -0.83
N LYS A 329 -0.95 -22.77 -0.76
CA LYS A 329 -0.34 -21.75 0.08
C LYS A 329 0.58 -20.90 -0.75
N TYR A 330 0.27 -19.62 -0.85
CA TYR A 330 1.06 -18.63 -1.57
C TYR A 330 2.01 -17.92 -0.59
N PHE A 331 3.24 -17.61 -1.04
CA PHE A 331 4.24 -16.94 -0.22
C PHE A 331 5.37 -16.34 -1.07
N HIS A 332 6.02 -15.28 -0.57
CA HIS A 332 7.21 -14.69 -1.19
C HIS A 332 8.50 -15.37 -0.67
N PRO A 333 9.51 -15.66 -1.52
CA PRO A 333 10.80 -16.20 -1.10
C PRO A 333 11.76 -15.13 -0.55
N ARG A 334 11.29 -14.30 0.40
CA ARG A 334 12.04 -13.20 1.06
C ARG A 334 12.47 -12.04 0.18
#